data_AF-A0A537H5P4-F1
#
_entry.id   AF-A0A537H5P4-F1
#
_cell.length_a   1.000
_cell.length_b   1.000
_cell.length_c   1.000
_cell.angle_alpha   90.00
_cell.angle_beta   90.00
_cell.angle_gamma   90.00
#
_symmetry.space_group_name_H-M   'P 1'
#
loop_
_entity.id
_entity.type
_entity.pdbx_description
1 polymer ?
#
loop_
_entity_poly.entity_id
_entity_poly.type
_entity_poly.pdbx_seq_one_letter_code
_entity_poly.pdbx_strand_id
1 'polypeptide(L)'
;MSGTSVEAGVVFERAVIGHNCSVKSTIIGERAVVGNDVTIDRAIIGQGCNIGETVKILSGSKLWPNTRVQAGSTVDGVVAVPRDKSFYFDTGLGQYSGVLASSIEDFLGAFKIVPIEALEYHIGRRDFEKWTKDVLGSVLLADNIRTLRRSQLKGEDLRLQLIGVVQEWAQRVSSPQTSPNEEKNAEKHTTRV
;
A
#
# COMPACT_ATOMS: atom_id res chain seq x y z
N MET A 1 11.15 -21.92 -22.20
CA MET A 1 12.12 -20.81 -22.12
C MET A 1 11.38 -19.61 -21.58
N SER A 2 11.59 -19.28 -20.30
CA SER A 2 10.89 -18.21 -19.59
C SER A 2 11.36 -16.85 -20.09
N GLY A 3 10.61 -16.25 -21.03
CA GLY A 3 10.88 -14.92 -21.62
C GLY A 3 10.62 -13.72 -20.70
N THR A 4 10.73 -13.92 -19.38
CA THR A 4 10.48 -12.86 -18.40
C THR A 4 11.74 -12.05 -18.18
N SER A 5 11.69 -10.74 -18.40
CA SER A 5 12.78 -9.80 -18.13
C SER A 5 12.42 -8.88 -16.96
N VAL A 6 13.33 -8.79 -15.98
CA VAL A 6 13.22 -7.84 -14.86
C VAL A 6 14.47 -6.97 -14.90
N GLU A 7 14.30 -5.70 -15.31
CA GLU A 7 15.38 -4.73 -15.47
C GLU A 7 15.23 -3.62 -14.44
N ALA A 8 16.27 -3.37 -13.63
CA ALA A 8 16.32 -2.25 -12.68
C ALA A 8 15.12 -2.14 -11.70
N GLY A 9 14.44 -3.25 -11.42
CA GLY A 9 13.28 -3.31 -10.52
C GLY A 9 13.60 -3.98 -9.18
N VAL A 10 12.74 -3.74 -8.19
CA VAL A 10 12.78 -4.41 -6.87
C VAL A 10 11.59 -5.34 -6.76
N VAL A 11 11.82 -6.62 -6.51
CA VAL A 11 10.77 -7.62 -6.30
C VAL A 11 10.90 -8.17 -4.89
N PHE A 12 9.86 -7.99 -4.08
CA PHE A 12 9.83 -8.39 -2.67
C PHE A 12 9.50 -9.89 -2.49
N GLU A 13 9.66 -10.40 -1.27
CA GLU A 13 9.49 -11.82 -0.93
C GLU A 13 8.12 -12.36 -1.39
N ARG A 14 8.11 -13.61 -1.86
CA ARG A 14 6.88 -14.34 -2.24
C ARG A 14 6.07 -13.70 -3.37
N ALA A 15 6.59 -12.68 -4.03
CA ALA A 15 6.00 -12.20 -5.28
C ALA A 15 6.21 -13.26 -6.37
N VAL A 16 5.17 -13.48 -7.19
CA VAL A 16 5.17 -14.44 -8.29
C VAL A 16 5.00 -13.66 -9.58
N ILE A 17 5.89 -13.88 -10.54
CA ILE A 17 5.80 -13.30 -11.87
C ILE A 17 5.64 -14.43 -12.87
N GLY A 18 4.60 -14.33 -13.71
CA GLY A 18 4.32 -15.27 -14.78
C GLY A 18 5.35 -15.25 -15.89
N HIS A 19 5.03 -15.94 -16.97
CA HIS A 19 5.90 -16.06 -18.14
C HIS A 19 5.74 -14.87 -19.10
N ASN A 20 6.79 -14.60 -19.88
CA ASN A 20 6.79 -13.57 -20.93
C ASN A 20 6.45 -12.16 -20.40
N CYS A 21 6.85 -11.86 -19.18
CA CYS A 21 6.62 -10.54 -18.58
C CYS A 21 7.81 -9.60 -18.82
N SER A 22 7.54 -8.32 -19.03
CA SER A 22 8.57 -7.28 -19.04
C SER A 22 8.34 -6.35 -17.86
N VAL A 23 9.26 -6.35 -16.89
CA VAL A 23 9.21 -5.52 -15.69
C VAL A 23 10.41 -4.61 -15.67
N LYS A 24 10.21 -3.31 -15.89
CA LYS A 24 11.30 -2.33 -15.97
C LYS A 24 11.16 -1.26 -14.90
N SER A 25 12.22 -1.00 -14.16
CA SER A 25 12.31 0.08 -13.15
C SER A 25 11.11 0.12 -12.20
N THR A 26 10.61 -1.05 -11.80
CA THR A 26 9.34 -1.22 -11.09
C THR A 26 9.57 -1.84 -9.73
N ILE A 27 8.77 -1.41 -8.75
CA ILE A 27 8.72 -2.03 -7.42
C ILE A 27 7.51 -2.98 -7.37
N ILE A 28 7.74 -4.25 -7.03
CA ILE A 28 6.71 -5.26 -6.86
C ILE A 28 6.68 -5.73 -5.40
N GLY A 29 5.64 -5.36 -4.67
CA GLY A 29 5.47 -5.64 -3.25
C GLY A 29 5.26 -7.12 -2.90
N GLU A 30 5.40 -7.44 -1.61
CA GLU A 30 5.34 -8.81 -1.09
C GLU A 30 4.05 -9.53 -1.52
N ARG A 31 4.13 -10.81 -1.92
CA ARG A 31 2.98 -11.64 -2.34
C ARG A 31 2.16 -11.11 -3.53
N ALA A 32 2.67 -10.13 -4.28
CA ALA A 32 2.03 -9.75 -5.54
C ALA A 32 2.12 -10.90 -6.55
N VAL A 33 1.05 -11.14 -7.28
CA VAL A 33 0.95 -12.15 -8.34
C VAL A 33 0.76 -11.43 -9.67
N VAL A 34 1.73 -11.59 -10.57
CA VAL A 34 1.69 -11.09 -11.93
C VAL A 34 1.43 -12.25 -12.87
N GLY A 35 0.36 -12.16 -13.68
CA GLY A 35 0.00 -13.14 -14.69
C GLY A 35 1.01 -13.23 -15.84
N ASN A 36 0.68 -14.00 -16.88
CA ASN A 36 1.50 -14.14 -18.07
C ASN A 36 1.37 -12.92 -19.00
N ASP A 37 2.38 -12.67 -19.82
CA ASP A 37 2.36 -11.65 -20.89
C ASP A 37 2.11 -10.22 -20.37
N VAL A 38 2.53 -9.92 -19.13
CA VAL A 38 2.33 -8.61 -18.51
C VAL A 38 3.51 -7.68 -18.80
N THR A 39 3.19 -6.43 -19.16
CA THR A 39 4.19 -5.36 -19.29
C THR A 39 4.02 -4.34 -18.18
N ILE A 40 5.09 -4.08 -17.43
CA ILE A 40 5.13 -3.10 -16.34
C ILE A 40 6.38 -2.24 -16.52
N ASP A 41 6.19 -0.94 -16.64
CA ASP A 41 7.30 0.02 -16.74
C ASP A 41 7.15 1.10 -15.67
N ARG A 42 8.23 1.44 -14.96
CA ARG A 42 8.31 2.51 -13.96
C ARG A 42 7.09 2.61 -13.03
N ALA A 43 6.61 1.47 -12.50
CA ALA A 43 5.41 1.43 -11.67
C ALA A 43 5.70 0.99 -10.24
N ILE A 44 4.74 1.23 -9.36
CA ILE A 44 4.72 0.69 -7.99
C ILE A 44 3.53 -0.26 -7.88
N ILE A 45 3.81 -1.54 -7.64
CA ILE A 45 2.80 -2.58 -7.41
C ILE A 45 2.81 -2.89 -5.92
N GLY A 46 1.73 -2.55 -5.23
CA GLY A 46 1.57 -2.80 -3.81
C GLY A 46 1.54 -4.29 -3.45
N GLN A 47 1.79 -4.61 -2.19
CA GLN A 47 1.74 -5.98 -1.67
C GLN A 47 0.40 -6.67 -1.99
N GLY A 48 0.43 -7.98 -2.28
CA GLY A 48 -0.76 -8.79 -2.51
C GLY A 48 -1.59 -8.42 -3.75
N CYS A 49 -1.08 -7.56 -4.64
CA CYS A 49 -1.77 -7.28 -5.90
C CYS A 49 -1.94 -8.55 -6.75
N ASN A 50 -3.04 -8.64 -7.47
CA ASN A 50 -3.28 -9.71 -8.44
C ASN A 50 -3.47 -9.08 -9.82
N ILE A 51 -2.45 -9.19 -10.66
CA ILE A 51 -2.43 -8.65 -12.01
C ILE A 51 -2.75 -9.81 -12.96
N GLY A 52 -3.85 -9.69 -13.69
CA GLY A 52 -4.26 -10.67 -14.71
C GLY A 52 -3.28 -10.76 -15.88
N GLU A 53 -3.47 -11.76 -16.73
CA GLU A 53 -2.65 -11.97 -17.91
C GLU A 53 -2.83 -10.84 -18.93
N THR A 54 -1.82 -10.60 -19.77
CA THR A 54 -1.85 -9.60 -20.86
C THR A 54 -2.06 -8.14 -20.42
N VAL A 55 -1.91 -7.86 -19.12
CA VAL A 55 -2.07 -6.51 -18.57
C VAL A 55 -0.90 -5.61 -18.98
N LYS A 56 -1.20 -4.34 -19.25
CA LYS A 56 -0.20 -3.29 -19.50
C LYS A 56 -0.30 -2.23 -18.42
N ILE A 57 0.76 -2.06 -17.64
CA ILE A 57 0.86 -1.03 -16.61
C ILE A 57 1.83 0.03 -17.12
N LEU A 58 1.29 1.23 -17.37
CA LEU A 58 2.04 2.34 -17.93
C LEU A 58 2.96 2.99 -16.89
N SER A 59 3.98 3.67 -17.39
CA SER A 59 4.98 4.39 -16.61
C SER A 59 4.35 5.37 -15.61
N GLY A 60 4.79 5.30 -14.35
CA GLY A 60 4.30 6.16 -13.28
C GLY A 60 3.04 5.63 -12.58
N SER A 61 2.49 4.49 -13.01
CA SER A 61 1.31 3.90 -12.39
C SER A 61 1.59 3.37 -10.98
N LYS A 62 0.61 3.50 -10.09
CA LYS A 62 0.68 3.04 -8.70
C LYS A 62 -0.54 2.18 -8.38
N LEU A 63 -0.32 0.89 -8.19
CA LEU A 63 -1.35 -0.04 -7.74
C LEU A 63 -1.24 -0.17 -6.23
N TRP A 64 -2.30 0.16 -5.51
CA TRP A 64 -2.31 -0.02 -4.06
C TRP A 64 -2.39 -1.50 -3.68
N PRO A 65 -1.94 -1.87 -2.46
CA PRO A 65 -2.03 -3.23 -1.97
C PRO A 65 -3.39 -3.90 -2.18
N ASN A 66 -3.37 -5.19 -2.49
CA ASN A 66 -4.56 -6.01 -2.80
C ASN A 66 -5.42 -5.49 -3.96
N THR A 67 -4.88 -4.65 -4.82
CA THR A 67 -5.54 -4.26 -6.08
C THR A 67 -5.59 -5.47 -7.01
N ARG A 68 -6.75 -5.69 -7.62
CA ARG A 68 -6.93 -6.69 -8.68
C ARG A 68 -7.10 -5.98 -10.02
N VAL A 69 -6.22 -6.30 -10.96
CA VAL A 69 -6.32 -5.84 -12.35
C VAL A 69 -6.81 -7.00 -13.19
N GLN A 70 -7.90 -6.79 -13.92
CA GLN A 70 -8.45 -7.80 -14.84
C GLN A 70 -7.50 -8.06 -16.01
N ALA A 71 -7.54 -9.29 -16.53
CA ALA A 71 -6.75 -9.66 -17.70
C ALA A 71 -7.08 -8.78 -18.91
N GLY A 72 -6.07 -8.39 -19.67
CA GLY A 72 -6.19 -7.53 -20.87
C GLY A 72 -6.40 -6.04 -20.57
N SER A 73 -6.48 -5.63 -19.31
CA SER A 73 -6.63 -4.23 -18.94
C SER A 73 -5.34 -3.43 -19.16
N THR A 74 -5.49 -2.15 -19.49
CA THR A 74 -4.39 -1.17 -19.45
C THR A 74 -4.59 -0.26 -18.25
N VAL A 75 -3.54 -0.12 -17.44
CA VAL A 75 -3.51 0.73 -16.24
C VAL A 75 -2.66 1.96 -16.54
N ASP A 76 -3.25 3.13 -16.33
CA ASP A 76 -2.60 4.43 -16.39
C ASP A 76 -2.94 5.23 -15.13
N GLY A 77 -1.95 5.49 -14.28
CA GLY A 77 -2.10 6.25 -13.05
C GLY A 77 -2.32 5.41 -11.79
N VAL A 78 -3.13 5.90 -10.85
CA VAL A 78 -3.31 5.29 -9.53
C VAL A 78 -4.52 4.36 -9.55
N VAL A 79 -4.32 3.07 -9.25
CA VAL A 79 -5.41 2.10 -9.10
C VAL A 79 -5.69 1.87 -7.62
N ALA A 80 -6.93 2.19 -7.26
CA ALA A 80 -7.50 2.16 -5.92
C ALA A 80 -8.27 0.84 -5.66
N VAL A 81 -8.66 0.59 -4.41
CA VAL A 81 -9.55 -0.54 -4.08
C VAL A 81 -10.93 -0.37 -4.71
N PRO A 82 -11.60 -1.47 -5.12
CA PRO A 82 -12.97 -1.43 -5.61
C PRO A 82 -13.95 -0.73 -4.65
N ARG A 83 -15.01 -0.13 -5.20
CA ARG A 83 -15.97 0.68 -4.44
C ARG A 83 -16.62 -0.09 -3.29
N ASP A 84 -16.97 -1.36 -3.50
CA ASP A 84 -17.55 -2.26 -2.48
C ASP A 84 -16.58 -2.58 -1.32
N LYS A 85 -15.28 -2.30 -1.49
CA LYS A 85 -14.24 -2.45 -0.46
C LYS A 85 -13.69 -1.13 0.05
N SER A 86 -14.21 0.00 -0.43
CA SER A 86 -13.79 1.32 0.04
C SER A 86 -14.18 1.53 1.50
N PHE A 87 -13.43 2.39 2.19
CA PHE A 87 -13.81 2.83 3.52
C PHE A 87 -14.88 3.90 3.41
N TYR A 88 -16.02 3.72 4.08
CA TYR A 88 -17.08 4.73 4.13
C TYR A 88 -17.00 5.43 5.48
N PHE A 89 -16.84 6.75 5.47
CA PHE A 89 -16.82 7.54 6.69
C PHE A 89 -18.23 7.86 7.13
N ASP A 90 -18.58 7.41 8.32
CA ASP A 90 -19.84 7.67 9.00
C ASP A 90 -19.57 8.44 10.29
N THR A 91 -20.46 9.37 10.66
CA THR A 91 -20.43 10.07 11.96
C THR A 91 -21.14 9.27 13.07
N GLY A 92 -21.77 8.15 12.71
CA GLY A 92 -22.64 7.36 13.56
C GLY A 92 -23.27 6.19 12.77
N LEU A 93 -24.04 5.34 13.43
CA LEU A 93 -24.63 4.16 12.76
C LEU A 93 -25.57 4.58 11.63
N GLY A 94 -25.18 4.30 10.38
CA GLY A 94 -25.93 4.66 9.18
C GLY A 94 -25.87 6.14 8.80
N GLN A 95 -25.01 6.93 9.45
CA GLN A 95 -24.87 8.37 9.20
C GLN A 95 -23.67 8.65 8.31
N TYR A 96 -23.80 8.31 7.03
CA TYR A 96 -22.74 8.51 6.04
C TYR A 96 -22.40 10.00 5.89
N SER A 97 -21.11 10.33 6.00
CA SER A 97 -20.60 11.71 5.89
C SER A 97 -20.52 12.23 4.45
N GLY A 98 -20.75 11.39 3.44
CA GLY A 98 -20.56 11.73 2.04
C GLY A 98 -19.12 11.49 1.53
N VAL A 99 -18.21 11.07 2.41
CA VAL A 99 -16.79 10.85 2.07
C VAL A 99 -16.45 9.37 2.14
N LEU A 100 -15.80 8.85 1.10
CA LEU A 100 -15.23 7.50 1.09
C LEU A 100 -13.74 7.56 0.78
N ALA A 101 -13.02 6.51 1.15
CA ALA A 101 -11.64 6.31 0.76
C ALA A 101 -11.47 5.00 0.01
N SER A 102 -10.96 5.09 -1.22
CA SER A 102 -10.62 3.92 -2.03
C SER A 102 -9.11 3.69 -2.06
N SER A 103 -8.33 4.55 -1.43
CA SER A 103 -6.88 4.47 -1.39
C SER A 103 -6.35 5.11 -0.11
N ILE A 104 -5.06 4.96 0.18
CA ILE A 104 -4.41 5.66 1.30
C ILE A 104 -4.38 7.17 1.09
N GLU A 105 -4.28 7.62 -0.17
CA GLU A 105 -4.36 9.04 -0.51
C GLU A 105 -5.76 9.58 -0.20
N ASP A 106 -6.82 8.88 -0.61
CA ASP A 106 -8.19 9.26 -0.24
C ASP A 106 -8.39 9.19 1.27
N PHE A 107 -7.79 8.21 1.95
CA PHE A 107 -7.90 8.05 3.39
C PHE A 107 -7.28 9.24 4.14
N LEU A 108 -6.09 9.69 3.69
CA LEU A 108 -5.45 10.92 4.16
C LEU A 108 -6.23 12.18 3.81
N GLY A 109 -6.80 12.24 2.61
CA GLY A 109 -7.67 13.33 2.17
C GLY A 109 -8.93 13.44 3.02
N ALA A 110 -9.59 12.30 3.25
CA ALA A 110 -10.78 12.19 4.08
C ALA A 110 -10.51 12.66 5.51
N PHE A 111 -9.39 12.24 6.11
CA PHE A 111 -8.99 12.73 7.43
C PHE A 111 -8.84 14.24 7.54
N LYS A 112 -8.68 14.99 6.45
CA LYS A 112 -8.60 16.46 6.49
C LYS A 112 -9.97 17.14 6.41
N ILE A 113 -10.99 16.46 5.88
CA ILE A 113 -12.28 17.07 5.52
C ILE A 113 -13.47 16.53 6.31
N VAL A 114 -13.41 15.29 6.81
CA VAL A 114 -14.54 14.70 7.54
C VAL A 114 -14.71 15.36 8.91
N PRO A 115 -15.95 15.47 9.43
CA PRO A 115 -16.19 15.92 10.79
C PRO A 115 -15.42 15.07 11.81
N ILE A 116 -15.01 15.66 12.92
CA ILE A 116 -14.18 14.96 13.91
C ILE A 116 -14.90 13.75 14.52
N GLU A 117 -16.23 13.84 14.60
CA GLU A 117 -17.14 12.79 15.05
C GLU A 117 -16.98 11.51 14.23
N ALA A 118 -16.74 11.62 12.91
CA ALA A 118 -16.50 10.45 12.07
C ALA A 118 -15.19 9.74 12.43
N LEU A 119 -14.13 10.50 12.69
CA LEU A 119 -12.84 9.93 13.10
C LEU A 119 -12.95 9.24 14.46
N GLU A 120 -13.62 9.88 15.42
CA GLU A 120 -13.83 9.32 16.75
C GLU A 120 -14.72 8.08 16.75
N TYR A 121 -15.75 8.09 15.91
CA TYR A 121 -16.66 6.96 15.75
C TYR A 121 -15.91 5.71 15.24
N HIS A 122 -15.16 5.87 14.14
CA HIS A 122 -14.45 4.75 13.52
C HIS A 122 -13.21 4.29 14.30
N ILE A 123 -12.45 5.20 14.93
CA ILE A 123 -11.33 4.80 15.80
C ILE A 123 -11.85 4.00 16.99
N GLY A 124 -12.97 4.41 17.59
CA GLY A 124 -13.58 3.73 18.74
C GLY A 124 -14.05 2.32 18.40
N ARG A 125 -14.62 2.14 17.20
CA ARG A 125 -15.07 0.85 16.67
C ARG A 125 -13.97 -0.02 16.08
N ARG A 126 -12.75 0.53 15.95
CA ARG A 126 -11.58 -0.14 15.35
C ARG A 126 -11.73 -0.41 13.84
N ASP A 127 -12.59 0.35 13.17
CA ASP A 127 -12.88 0.16 11.74
C ASP A 127 -11.63 0.45 10.89
N PHE A 128 -10.85 1.48 11.26
CA PHE A 128 -9.60 1.81 10.57
C PHE A 128 -8.55 0.69 10.65
N GLU A 129 -8.35 0.09 11.84
CA GLU A 129 -7.45 -1.07 12.03
C GLU A 129 -7.90 -2.23 11.11
N LYS A 130 -9.21 -2.51 11.12
CA LYS A 130 -9.80 -3.60 10.35
C LYS A 130 -9.63 -3.38 8.85
N TRP A 131 -9.96 -2.20 8.35
CA TRP A 131 -9.88 -1.90 6.93
C TRP A 131 -8.43 -1.91 6.42
N THR A 132 -7.51 -1.28 7.14
CA THR A 132 -6.10 -1.27 6.75
C THR A 132 -5.48 -2.66 6.74
N LYS A 133 -5.87 -3.54 7.68
CA LYS A 133 -5.45 -4.94 7.69
C LYS A 133 -6.12 -5.79 6.61
N ASP A 134 -7.45 -5.78 6.56
CA ASP A 134 -8.23 -6.78 5.81
C ASP A 134 -8.44 -6.36 4.35
N VAL A 135 -8.47 -5.06 4.07
CA VAL A 135 -8.64 -4.51 2.71
C VAL A 135 -7.29 -4.10 2.12
N LEU A 136 -6.47 -3.33 2.85
CA LEU A 136 -5.15 -2.91 2.36
C LEU A 136 -4.01 -3.89 2.68
N GLY A 137 -4.28 -4.97 3.42
CA GLY A 137 -3.28 -6.00 3.71
C GLY A 137 -2.17 -5.55 4.66
N SER A 138 -2.24 -4.32 5.18
CA SER A 138 -1.16 -3.70 5.94
C SER A 138 -1.34 -3.96 7.43
N VAL A 139 -0.77 -5.07 7.89
CA VAL A 139 -0.73 -5.40 9.33
C VAL A 139 0.04 -4.32 10.09
N LEU A 140 1.15 -3.83 9.53
CA LEU A 140 1.96 -2.78 10.14
C LEU A 140 1.16 -1.48 10.34
N LEU A 141 0.40 -1.04 9.34
CA LEU A 141 -0.42 0.16 9.48
C LEU A 141 -1.54 -0.04 10.51
N ALA A 142 -2.18 -1.21 10.50
CA ALA A 142 -3.20 -1.55 11.47
C ALA A 142 -2.66 -1.52 12.91
N ASP A 143 -1.45 -2.01 13.15
CA ASP A 143 -0.79 -1.98 14.46
C ASP A 143 -0.37 -0.56 14.88
N ASN A 144 0.08 0.28 13.95
CA ASN A 144 0.35 1.69 14.23
C ASN A 144 -0.94 2.43 14.65
N ILE A 145 -2.04 2.22 13.92
CA ILE A 145 -3.35 2.81 14.25
C ILE A 145 -3.87 2.27 15.59
N ARG A 146 -3.67 0.98 15.88
CA ARG A 146 -4.03 0.37 17.17
C ARG A 146 -3.31 1.03 18.34
N THR A 147 -2.03 1.37 18.16
CA THR A 147 -1.23 2.07 19.17
C THR A 147 -1.78 3.46 19.42
N LEU A 148 -2.11 4.21 18.37
CA LEU A 148 -2.74 5.52 18.45
C LEU A 148 -4.14 5.46 19.10
N ARG A 149 -4.97 4.47 18.77
CA ARG A 149 -6.27 4.31 19.44
C ARG A 149 -6.11 4.11 20.96
N ARG A 150 -5.07 3.37 21.38
CA ARG A 150 -4.79 3.10 22.80
C ARG A 150 -4.36 4.35 23.57
N SER A 151 -3.84 5.39 22.93
CA SER A 151 -3.58 6.68 23.59
C SER A 151 -4.85 7.50 23.84
N GLN A 152 -6.02 7.04 23.36
CA GLN A 152 -7.33 7.63 23.65
C GLN A 152 -7.43 9.13 23.31
N LEU A 153 -6.69 9.55 22.28
CA LEU A 153 -6.77 10.91 21.74
C LEU A 153 -8.17 11.22 21.20
N LYS A 154 -8.52 12.50 21.24
CA LYS A 154 -9.82 13.06 20.88
C LYS A 154 -9.64 14.38 20.16
N GLY A 155 -10.69 14.87 19.51
CA GLY A 155 -10.66 16.17 18.87
C GLY A 155 -9.60 16.24 17.75
N GLU A 156 -9.12 17.44 17.47
CA GLU A 156 -8.14 17.66 16.40
C GLU A 156 -6.77 17.02 16.66
N ASP A 157 -6.41 16.73 17.92
CA ASP A 157 -5.20 15.95 18.23
C ASP A 157 -5.28 14.53 17.66
N LEU A 158 -6.47 13.90 17.72
CA LEU A 158 -6.71 12.61 17.08
C LEU A 158 -6.49 12.70 15.56
N ARG A 159 -7.02 13.76 14.93
CA ARG A 159 -6.91 13.97 13.48
C ARG A 159 -5.45 14.12 13.06
N LEU A 160 -4.71 14.99 13.72
CA LEU A 160 -3.30 15.25 13.42
C LEU A 160 -2.45 13.99 13.56
N GLN A 161 -2.66 13.22 14.63
CA GLN A 161 -1.92 11.99 14.87
C GLN A 161 -2.29 10.90 13.86
N LEU A 162 -3.57 10.78 13.48
CA LEU A 162 -4.00 9.84 12.43
C LEU A 162 -3.34 10.17 11.08
N ILE A 163 -3.31 11.45 10.70
CA ILE A 163 -2.64 11.91 9.49
C ILE A 163 -1.14 11.58 9.56
N GLY A 164 -0.48 11.90 10.67
CA GLY A 164 0.95 11.62 10.87
C GLY A 164 1.28 10.14 10.72
N VAL A 165 0.57 9.27 11.44
CA VAL A 165 0.78 7.81 11.39
C VAL A 165 0.62 7.26 9.97
N VAL A 166 -0.42 7.66 9.25
CA VAL A 166 -0.67 7.16 7.89
C VAL A 166 0.33 7.75 6.89
N GLN A 167 0.70 9.03 7.01
CA GLN A 167 1.71 9.68 6.16
C GLN A 167 3.09 9.05 6.34
N GLU A 168 3.54 8.86 7.58
CA GLU A 168 4.83 8.22 7.84
C GLU A 168 4.88 6.81 7.27
N TRP A 169 3.81 6.03 7.46
CA TRP A 169 3.71 4.71 6.87
C TRP A 169 3.78 4.78 5.33
N ALA A 170 3.02 5.68 4.71
CA ALA A 170 3.00 5.85 3.25
C ALA A 170 4.38 6.23 2.69
N GLN A 171 5.11 7.10 3.38
CA GLN A 171 6.48 7.48 3.01
C GLN A 171 7.44 6.29 3.15
N ARG A 172 7.38 5.54 4.26
CA ARG A 172 8.24 4.37 4.49
C ARG A 172 8.08 3.30 3.41
N VAL A 173 6.85 3.04 2.97
CA VAL A 173 6.57 2.03 1.92
C VAL A 173 6.83 2.52 0.50
N SER A 174 6.90 3.83 0.29
CA SER A 174 7.19 4.44 -1.02
C SER A 174 8.68 4.68 -1.26
N SER A 175 9.48 4.76 -0.19
CA SER A 175 10.93 4.89 -0.27
C SER A 175 11.58 3.52 -0.50
N PRO A 176 12.52 3.36 -1.45
CA PRO A 176 13.32 2.14 -1.55
C PRO A 176 14.13 1.96 -0.27
N GLN A 177 13.83 0.94 0.53
CA GLN A 177 14.64 0.60 1.70
C GLN A 177 15.93 -0.08 1.22
N THR A 178 17.07 0.56 1.44
CA THR A 178 18.37 -0.10 1.55
C THR A 178 18.32 -1.04 2.75
N SER A 179 18.64 -2.32 2.54
CA SER A 179 18.69 -3.33 3.58
C SER A 179 19.81 -3.05 4.61
N PRO A 180 19.61 -3.24 5.93
CA PRO A 180 20.63 -3.04 6.97
C PRO A 180 21.83 -4.00 6.95
N ASN A 181 22.05 -4.78 5.88
CA ASN A 181 23.04 -5.87 5.88
C ASN A 181 24.41 -5.52 5.28
N GLU A 182 24.69 -4.26 4.94
CA GLU A 182 26.01 -3.87 4.40
C GLU A 182 26.98 -3.26 5.43
N GLU A 183 26.54 -2.92 6.65
CA GLU A 183 27.45 -2.35 7.67
C GLU A 183 28.15 -3.37 8.58
N LYS A 184 27.96 -4.69 8.38
CA LYS A 184 28.69 -5.72 9.16
C LYS A 184 29.89 -6.36 8.47
N ASN A 185 30.25 -5.93 7.26
CA ASN A 185 31.43 -6.49 6.56
C ASN A 185 32.62 -5.51 6.40
N ALA A 186 32.54 -4.29 6.94
CA ALA A 186 33.65 -3.33 6.88
C ALA A 186 34.63 -3.40 8.07
N GLU A 187 34.33 -4.14 9.14
CA GLU A 187 35.20 -4.22 10.34
C GLU A 187 35.97 -5.55 10.51
N LYS A 188 35.96 -6.45 9.51
CA LYS A 188 36.74 -7.71 9.58
C LYS A 188 37.99 -7.76 8.69
N HIS A 189 38.49 -6.62 8.21
CA HIS A 189 39.76 -6.57 7.46
C HIS A 189 40.75 -5.52 7.99
N THR A 190 40.92 -5.47 9.31
CA THR A 190 42.14 -4.96 9.94
C THR A 190 42.34 -5.70 11.26
N THR A 191 43.12 -6.78 11.23
CA THR A 191 44.03 -7.22 12.30
C THR A 191 44.92 -8.36 11.74
N ARG A 192 46.20 -8.03 11.51
CA ARG A 192 47.46 -8.80 11.66
C ARG A 192 47.43 -10.32 11.37
N VAL A 193 48.37 -10.88 10.60
CA VAL A 193 49.85 -10.86 10.78
C VAL A 193 50.56 -10.87 9.45
#